data_AF-A0A3B0TS15-F1
#
_entry.id   AF-A0A3B0TS15-F1
#
_cell.length_a   1.000
_cell.length_b   1.000
_cell.length_c   1.000
_cell.angle_alpha   90.00
_cell.angle_beta   90.00
_cell.angle_gamma   90.00
#
_symmetry.space_group_name_H-M   'P 1'
#
loop_
_entity.id
_entity.type
_entity.pdbx_description
1 polymer ?
#
loop_
_entity_poly.entity_id
_entity_poly.type
_entity_poly.pdbx_seq_one_letter_code
_entity_poly.pdbx_strand_id
1 'polypeptide(L)'
;ANEYIRQIEAHEIYVHDETSLKPYCVSISMYPFLFDGLTKLGGESKAPQHLESFCGEFVNLVFAISSQFAGALATVEFLLYFDYFARKDFGDDYLITNKKSVENHLQHAVYAINQPAAARGYQSVFWNVSLYDEQYFNSMFGDFVFPDMTKPKWSSVKKFQQFFMKWFNKEREKAVLTFPVVTAAMLVKEGKPVDTEFANMCAEELSEGNSFFIYQSENADSLASCCRLRSEITDNTFSYSLGAGGVATGSINVITLNMNRLIQQNNCLESEINKIHKYQVAYRKLIEEYEQAGMLPAYKAGFITLDKQFLTIGINGMVEAAESKGIKVENSEVYKEFVTNNLKIIFEANKRAKKEYGYMFNTEFVPAENLGVKNAKWDKEDGLFVPRDCYNSYFYAVEDNTINTLDKIILHGNEIIQYLDGGSALHLNLEEAPNKDGFLKLINATALAGCNYFCFNIKITICNSCDHIDKKTLQKCSKCNSIDVDYGTRVIGYLKRVSSFSTSRQVEHNIRHYHINNSKNMLQNKRVATLSNYFNSKTQIVKVVNDTFEREK
;
A
#
# COMPACT_ATOMS: atom_id res chain seq x y z
N ALA A 1 13.56 -28.08 -2.25
CA ALA A 1 14.03 -27.83 -0.88
C ALA A 1 15.45 -27.26 -0.89
N ASN A 2 16.48 -28.04 -1.25
CA ASN A 2 17.87 -27.54 -1.24
C ASN A 2 18.06 -26.29 -2.12
N GLU A 3 17.47 -26.24 -3.31
CA GLU A 3 17.54 -25.06 -4.17
C GLU A 3 16.84 -23.82 -3.57
N TYR A 4 15.73 -24.00 -2.84
CA TYR A 4 15.06 -22.89 -2.15
C TYR A 4 15.98 -22.26 -1.09
N ILE A 5 16.60 -23.11 -0.27
CA ILE A 5 17.56 -22.67 0.76
C ILE A 5 18.76 -21.98 0.11
N ARG A 6 19.33 -22.58 -0.94
CA ARG A 6 20.45 -22.00 -1.70
C ARG A 6 20.11 -20.61 -2.22
N GLN A 7 18.91 -20.40 -2.80
CA GLN A 7 18.51 -19.09 -3.35
C GLN A 7 18.35 -18.01 -2.28
N ILE A 8 17.90 -18.39 -1.08
CA ILE A 8 17.81 -17.48 0.07
C ILE A 8 19.21 -17.13 0.56
N GLU A 9 20.06 -18.12 0.78
CA GLU A 9 21.44 -17.93 1.26
C GLU A 9 22.31 -17.16 0.25
N ALA A 10 22.06 -17.33 -1.05
CA ALA A 10 22.70 -16.59 -2.12
C ALA A 10 22.08 -15.20 -2.38
N HIS A 11 21.05 -14.82 -1.60
CA HIS A 11 20.34 -13.54 -1.70
C HIS A 11 19.72 -13.27 -3.10
N GLU A 12 19.42 -14.33 -3.86
CA GLU A 12 18.75 -14.26 -5.16
C GLU A 12 17.25 -13.98 -4.99
N ILE A 13 16.66 -14.50 -3.91
CA ILE A 13 15.27 -14.31 -3.55
C ILE A 13 15.14 -13.84 -2.11
N TYR A 14 14.02 -13.19 -1.80
CA TYR A 14 13.61 -12.83 -0.46
C TYR A 14 12.20 -13.31 -0.18
N VAL A 15 12.03 -14.08 0.90
CA VAL A 15 10.73 -14.61 1.30
C VAL A 15 10.14 -13.69 2.37
N HIS A 16 9.03 -13.04 2.03
CA HIS A 16 8.37 -12.12 2.96
C HIS A 16 7.65 -12.89 4.05
N ASP A 17 7.73 -12.37 5.28
CA ASP A 17 7.07 -12.93 6.46
C ASP A 17 7.33 -14.44 6.68
N GLU A 18 8.52 -14.93 6.30
CA GLU A 18 8.86 -16.37 6.33
C GLU A 18 8.68 -17.04 7.70
N THR A 19 8.82 -16.27 8.79
CA THR A 19 8.61 -16.77 10.17
C THR A 19 7.14 -16.90 10.57
N SER A 20 6.22 -16.42 9.72
CA SER A 20 4.78 -16.48 9.93
C SER A 20 4.21 -17.76 9.36
N LEU A 21 3.36 -18.44 10.13
CA LEU A 21 2.55 -19.58 9.63
C LEU A 21 1.28 -19.11 8.92
N LYS A 22 1.08 -17.79 8.80
CA LYS A 22 -0.15 -17.17 8.31
C LYS A 22 0.00 -16.79 6.84
N PRO A 23 -1.09 -16.83 6.05
CA PRO A 23 -1.12 -16.19 4.74
C PRO A 23 -0.81 -14.69 4.85
N TYR A 24 -0.36 -14.11 3.74
CA TYR A 24 0.16 -12.74 3.72
C TYR A 24 -0.93 -11.67 3.93
N CYS A 25 -1.69 -11.29 2.90
CA CYS A 25 -2.62 -10.15 2.99
C CYS A 25 -4.02 -10.48 2.46
N VAL A 26 -5.01 -9.67 2.85
CA VAL A 26 -6.41 -9.93 2.52
C VAL A 26 -7.24 -8.65 2.41
N SER A 27 -8.11 -8.61 1.40
CA SER A 27 -9.36 -7.86 1.39
C SER A 27 -10.47 -8.86 1.68
N ILE A 28 -11.25 -8.63 2.74
CA ILE A 28 -12.36 -9.51 3.10
C ILE A 28 -13.66 -9.01 2.48
N SER A 29 -14.62 -9.91 2.25
CA SER A 29 -16.02 -9.49 2.21
C SER A 29 -16.58 -9.47 3.63
N MET A 30 -17.14 -8.33 4.02
CA MET A 30 -17.82 -8.16 5.30
C MET A 30 -19.24 -8.72 5.28
N TYR A 31 -19.71 -9.31 4.18
CA TYR A 31 -21.08 -9.82 4.10
C TYR A 31 -21.43 -10.86 5.19
N PRO A 32 -20.58 -11.86 5.50
CA PRO A 32 -20.85 -12.78 6.61
C PRO A 32 -21.03 -12.09 7.97
N PHE A 33 -20.32 -10.98 8.19
CA PHE A 33 -20.41 -10.21 9.44
C PHE A 33 -21.81 -9.62 9.66
N LEU A 34 -22.56 -9.32 8.59
CA LEU A 34 -23.94 -8.82 8.70
C LEU A 34 -24.94 -9.88 9.20
N PHE A 35 -24.61 -11.18 9.11
CA PHE A 35 -25.50 -12.27 9.52
C PHE A 35 -25.04 -12.95 10.80
N ASP A 36 -23.73 -13.16 10.93
CA ASP A 36 -23.17 -13.99 11.99
C ASP A 36 -22.45 -13.18 13.08
N GLY A 37 -22.24 -11.87 12.86
CA GLY A 37 -21.35 -11.07 13.70
C GLY A 37 -19.96 -11.71 13.76
N LEU A 38 -19.49 -12.03 14.97
CA LEU A 38 -18.21 -12.71 15.22
C LEU A 38 -18.38 -14.17 15.65
N THR A 39 -19.60 -14.71 15.66
CA THR A 39 -19.86 -16.08 16.14
C THR A 39 -19.10 -17.14 15.36
N LYS A 40 -18.98 -16.98 14.03
CA LYS A 40 -18.21 -17.90 13.17
C LYS A 40 -16.68 -17.77 13.32
N LEU A 41 -16.20 -16.72 13.99
CA LEU A 41 -14.79 -16.54 14.34
C LEU A 41 -14.48 -17.00 15.78
N GLY A 42 -15.44 -17.59 16.48
CA GLY A 42 -15.30 -18.05 17.87
C GLY A 42 -15.60 -16.97 18.92
N GLY A 43 -16.14 -15.82 18.53
CA GLY A 43 -16.66 -14.82 19.45
C GLY A 43 -18.13 -15.06 19.83
N GLU A 44 -18.67 -14.23 20.72
CA GLU A 44 -20.08 -14.31 21.16
C GLU A 44 -20.98 -13.23 20.53
N SER A 45 -20.39 -12.24 19.86
CA SER A 45 -21.12 -11.13 19.24
C SER A 45 -21.94 -11.61 18.03
N LYS A 46 -23.25 -11.40 18.08
CA LYS A 46 -24.21 -11.66 16.99
C LYS A 46 -24.20 -10.53 15.97
N ALA A 47 -24.93 -10.67 14.86
CA ALA A 47 -25.04 -9.63 13.84
C ALA A 47 -25.37 -8.23 14.41
N PRO A 48 -24.65 -7.18 14.00
CA PRO A 48 -24.91 -5.82 14.46
C PRO A 48 -26.30 -5.36 14.02
N GLN A 49 -27.01 -4.65 14.89
CA GLN A 49 -28.37 -4.17 14.64
C GLN A 49 -28.47 -2.65 14.51
N HIS A 50 -27.54 -1.95 15.15
CA HIS A 50 -27.43 -0.50 15.27
C HIS A 50 -26.02 -0.03 14.91
N LEU A 51 -25.87 1.25 14.59
CA LEU A 51 -24.59 1.88 14.25
C LEU A 51 -23.55 1.68 15.37
N GLU A 52 -23.97 1.79 16.63
CA GLU A 52 -23.08 1.59 17.78
C GLU A 52 -22.54 0.16 17.83
N SER A 53 -23.42 -0.84 17.72
CA SER A 53 -23.01 -2.26 17.65
C SER A 53 -22.15 -2.54 16.41
N PHE A 54 -22.47 -1.96 15.25
CA PHE A 54 -21.67 -2.11 14.03
C PHE A 54 -20.25 -1.59 14.25
N CYS A 55 -20.08 -0.36 14.76
CA CYS A 55 -18.76 0.21 14.97
C CYS A 55 -17.95 -0.54 16.03
N GLY A 56 -18.57 -0.92 17.16
CA GLY A 56 -17.90 -1.67 18.23
C GLY A 56 -17.46 -3.07 17.76
N GLU A 57 -18.35 -3.80 17.10
CA GLU A 57 -18.03 -5.14 16.59
C GLU A 57 -17.08 -5.09 15.39
N PHE A 58 -17.14 -4.07 14.55
CA PHE A 58 -16.22 -3.88 13.43
C PHE A 58 -14.76 -3.76 13.90
N VAL A 59 -14.52 -3.03 15.00
CA VAL A 59 -13.17 -2.94 15.60
C VAL A 59 -12.67 -4.34 16.01
N ASN A 60 -13.54 -5.14 16.64
CA ASN A 60 -13.22 -6.52 17.02
C ASN A 60 -13.00 -7.42 15.79
N LEU A 61 -13.80 -7.26 14.73
CA LEU A 61 -13.62 -7.97 13.45
C LEU A 61 -12.24 -7.68 12.86
N VAL A 62 -11.84 -6.40 12.79
CA VAL A 62 -10.55 -5.98 12.24
C VAL A 62 -9.39 -6.61 13.01
N PHE A 63 -9.45 -6.63 14.35
CA PHE A 63 -8.44 -7.30 15.16
C PHE A 63 -8.46 -8.83 14.99
N ALA A 64 -9.63 -9.46 14.97
CA ALA A 64 -9.78 -10.90 14.81
C ALA A 64 -9.23 -11.38 13.46
N ILE A 65 -9.55 -10.70 12.37
CA ILE A 65 -9.06 -11.03 11.04
C ILE A 65 -7.57 -10.71 10.93
N SER A 66 -7.11 -9.51 11.32
CA SER A 66 -5.68 -9.15 11.20
C SER A 66 -4.75 -10.04 12.03
N SER A 67 -5.25 -10.70 13.08
CA SER A 67 -4.49 -11.69 13.84
C SER A 67 -4.22 -12.98 13.05
N GLN A 68 -4.93 -13.23 11.94
CA GLN A 68 -4.82 -14.43 11.10
C GLN A 68 -4.04 -14.21 9.80
N PHE A 69 -3.56 -12.99 9.55
CA PHE A 69 -2.78 -12.61 8.37
C PHE A 69 -1.49 -11.86 8.77
N ALA A 70 -0.43 -11.96 7.97
CA ALA A 70 0.82 -11.28 8.27
C ALA A 70 0.80 -9.78 7.88
N GLY A 71 0.16 -9.46 6.77
CA GLY A 71 0.14 -8.16 6.12
C GLY A 71 -1.13 -7.33 6.35
N ALA A 72 -1.54 -6.60 5.32
CA ALA A 72 -2.64 -5.66 5.37
C ALA A 72 -4.03 -6.33 5.34
N LEU A 73 -5.00 -5.63 5.94
CA LEU A 73 -6.42 -5.94 5.91
C LEU A 73 -7.18 -4.80 5.23
N ALA A 74 -7.92 -5.11 4.18
CA ALA A 74 -8.86 -4.17 3.55
C ALA A 74 -10.32 -4.57 3.87
N THR A 75 -11.14 -3.56 4.15
CA THR A 75 -12.58 -3.71 4.39
C THR A 75 -13.32 -2.71 3.52
N VAL A 76 -13.43 -3.05 2.23
CA VAL A 76 -13.85 -2.09 1.21
C VAL A 76 -15.35 -1.72 1.31
N GLU A 77 -16.14 -2.51 2.05
CA GLU A 77 -17.55 -2.23 2.35
C GLU A 77 -17.77 -1.34 3.60
N PHE A 78 -16.73 -0.94 4.33
CA PHE A 78 -16.87 -0.25 5.61
C PHE A 78 -17.77 1.00 5.55
N LEU A 79 -17.54 1.90 4.59
CA LEU A 79 -18.33 3.13 4.45
C LEU A 79 -19.77 2.85 4.01
N LEU A 80 -19.96 1.83 3.17
CA LEU A 80 -21.28 1.37 2.71
C LEU A 80 -22.13 0.86 3.89
N TYR A 81 -21.53 0.03 4.75
CA TYR A 81 -22.25 -0.56 5.87
C TYR A 81 -22.48 0.48 6.98
N PHE A 82 -21.52 1.38 7.19
CA PHE A 82 -21.71 2.52 8.09
C PHE A 82 -22.93 3.36 7.65
N ASP A 83 -23.02 3.72 6.36
CA ASP A 83 -24.17 4.47 5.82
C ASP A 83 -25.48 3.74 6.08
N TYR A 84 -25.53 2.42 5.86
CA TYR A 84 -26.71 1.61 6.11
C TYR A 84 -27.16 1.67 7.58
N PHE A 85 -26.27 1.41 8.54
CA PHE A 85 -26.63 1.43 9.95
C PHE A 85 -26.97 2.84 10.45
N ALA A 86 -26.29 3.88 9.93
CA ALA A 86 -26.61 5.26 10.26
C ALA A 86 -28.00 5.66 9.78
N ARG A 87 -28.38 5.26 8.54
CA ARG A 87 -29.74 5.48 8.03
C ARG A 87 -30.79 4.68 8.79
N LYS A 88 -30.46 3.45 9.18
CA LYS A 88 -31.37 2.58 9.94
C LYS A 88 -31.71 3.22 11.30
N ASP A 89 -30.73 3.81 11.98
CA ASP A 89 -30.93 4.38 13.31
C ASP A 89 -31.46 5.83 13.29
N PHE A 90 -31.02 6.64 12.32
CA PHE A 90 -31.25 8.10 12.32
C PHE A 90 -32.03 8.63 11.12
N GLY A 91 -32.36 7.79 10.13
CA GLY A 91 -33.04 8.18 8.89
C GLY A 91 -32.09 8.69 7.80
N ASP A 92 -32.63 9.00 6.61
CA ASP A 92 -31.85 9.36 5.43
C ASP A 92 -31.07 10.69 5.57
N ASP A 93 -31.49 11.59 6.48
CA ASP A 93 -30.87 12.90 6.72
C ASP A 93 -29.90 12.91 7.92
N TYR A 94 -29.39 11.75 8.33
CA TYR A 94 -28.55 11.56 9.52
C TYR A 94 -27.30 12.46 9.58
N LEU A 95 -26.75 12.87 8.43
CA LEU A 95 -25.61 13.80 8.36
C LEU A 95 -25.97 15.23 8.76
N ILE A 96 -27.26 15.58 8.72
CA ILE A 96 -27.77 16.89 9.15
C ILE A 96 -28.29 16.77 10.58
N THR A 97 -29.12 15.76 10.86
CA THR A 97 -29.83 15.63 12.14
C THR A 97 -28.94 15.06 13.26
N ASN A 98 -27.98 14.20 12.92
CA ASN A 98 -27.18 13.41 13.87
C ASN A 98 -25.67 13.49 13.59
N LYS A 99 -25.21 14.56 12.94
CA LYS A 99 -23.80 14.78 12.55
C LYS A 99 -22.82 14.43 13.67
N LYS A 100 -23.06 14.93 14.89
CA LYS A 100 -22.12 14.72 16.00
C LYS A 100 -22.00 13.26 16.40
N SER A 101 -23.11 12.52 16.38
CA SER A 101 -23.10 11.08 16.64
C SER A 101 -22.32 10.33 15.57
N VAL A 102 -22.47 10.70 14.29
CA VAL A 102 -21.69 10.11 13.18
C VAL A 102 -20.19 10.35 13.37
N GLU A 103 -19.78 11.58 13.66
CA GLU A 103 -18.37 11.92 13.92
C GLU A 103 -17.80 11.08 15.08
N ASN A 104 -18.56 10.91 16.15
CA ASN A 104 -18.13 10.13 17.31
C ASN A 104 -17.97 8.63 16.99
N HIS A 105 -18.85 8.05 16.17
CA HIS A 105 -18.74 6.65 15.74
C HIS A 105 -17.55 6.43 14.81
N LEU A 106 -17.32 7.34 13.86
CA LEU A 106 -16.12 7.34 13.03
C LEU A 106 -14.85 7.49 13.88
N GLN A 107 -14.86 8.43 14.84
CA GLN A 107 -13.76 8.64 15.76
C GLN A 107 -13.46 7.37 16.57
N HIS A 108 -14.48 6.72 17.12
CA HIS A 108 -14.34 5.46 17.86
C HIS A 108 -13.63 4.40 17.02
N ALA A 109 -14.14 4.08 15.83
CA ALA A 109 -13.55 3.05 14.97
C ALA A 109 -12.12 3.39 14.55
N VAL A 110 -11.88 4.62 14.07
CA VAL A 110 -10.58 5.06 13.56
C VAL A 110 -9.54 5.08 14.68
N TYR A 111 -9.82 5.69 15.84
CA TYR A 111 -8.84 5.76 16.92
C TYR A 111 -8.55 4.40 17.54
N ALA A 112 -9.56 3.54 17.70
CA ALA A 112 -9.38 2.19 18.25
C ALA A 112 -8.43 1.36 17.39
N ILE A 113 -8.61 1.36 16.06
CA ILE A 113 -7.76 0.58 15.14
C ILE A 113 -6.34 1.16 15.02
N ASN A 114 -6.16 2.47 15.27
CA ASN A 114 -4.84 3.10 15.33
C ASN A 114 -4.10 2.82 16.65
N GLN A 115 -4.73 2.21 17.66
CA GLN A 115 -4.01 1.83 18.88
C GLN A 115 -3.11 0.60 18.64
N PRO A 116 -1.94 0.54 19.29
CA PRO A 116 -1.12 -0.67 19.32
C PRO A 116 -1.92 -1.88 19.80
N ALA A 117 -1.90 -2.96 19.02
CA ALA A 117 -2.63 -4.18 19.37
C ALA A 117 -1.66 -5.32 19.71
N ALA A 118 -1.90 -6.01 20.83
CA ALA A 118 -1.10 -7.15 21.26
C ALA A 118 -1.05 -8.25 20.18
N ALA A 119 -2.17 -8.52 19.51
CA ALA A 119 -2.29 -9.50 18.44
C ALA A 119 -1.44 -9.20 17.18
N ARG A 120 -0.87 -7.99 17.10
CA ARG A 120 -0.01 -7.51 15.99
C ARG A 120 1.39 -7.14 16.48
N GLY A 121 1.87 -7.76 17.56
CA GLY A 121 3.19 -7.45 18.11
C GLY A 121 3.32 -6.00 18.59
N TYR A 122 2.23 -5.45 19.14
CA TYR A 122 2.13 -4.07 19.62
C TYR A 122 2.29 -3.02 18.52
N GLN A 123 1.83 -3.35 17.31
CA GLN A 123 1.62 -2.41 16.21
C GLN A 123 0.12 -2.24 15.94
N SER A 124 -0.27 -1.11 15.37
CA SER A 124 -1.64 -0.89 14.91
C SER A 124 -1.94 -1.78 13.69
N VAL A 125 -3.21 -2.08 13.44
CA VAL A 125 -3.59 -2.91 12.29
C VAL A 125 -3.40 -2.10 11.00
N PHE A 126 -2.72 -2.70 10.01
CA PHE A 126 -2.64 -2.10 8.67
C PHE A 126 -4.00 -2.23 7.99
N TRP A 127 -4.85 -1.23 8.21
CA TRP A 127 -6.22 -1.17 7.75
C TRP A 127 -6.39 -0.27 6.52
N ASN A 128 -7.12 -0.75 5.51
CA ASN A 128 -7.44 -0.01 4.28
C ASN A 128 -8.96 0.10 4.08
N VAL A 129 -9.39 1.26 3.57
CA VAL A 129 -10.78 1.53 3.15
C VAL A 129 -10.81 2.18 1.76
N SER A 130 -11.95 2.03 1.08
CA SER A 130 -12.15 2.55 -0.27
C SER A 130 -13.29 3.55 -0.34
N LEU A 131 -13.15 4.53 -1.22
CA LEU A 131 -14.23 5.37 -1.74
C LEU A 131 -14.43 5.03 -3.21
N TYR A 132 -15.66 5.19 -3.67
CA TYR A 132 -16.04 4.87 -5.04
C TYR A 132 -16.67 6.06 -5.73
N ASP A 133 -16.39 6.20 -7.02
CA ASP A 133 -17.28 6.94 -7.90
C ASP A 133 -18.57 6.14 -8.17
N GLU A 134 -19.53 6.76 -8.87
CA GLU A 134 -20.82 6.13 -9.14
C GLU A 134 -20.70 4.83 -9.95
N GLN A 135 -19.76 4.77 -10.89
CA GLN A 135 -19.64 3.64 -11.79
C GLN A 135 -19.03 2.42 -11.09
N TYR A 136 -17.99 2.64 -10.30
CA TYR A 136 -17.44 1.61 -9.41
C TYR A 136 -18.48 1.13 -8.42
N PHE A 137 -19.21 2.05 -7.79
CA PHE A 137 -20.26 1.69 -6.85
C PHE A 137 -21.33 0.80 -7.50
N ASN A 138 -21.80 1.16 -8.70
CA ASN A 138 -22.82 0.41 -9.41
C ASN A 138 -22.32 -0.96 -9.87
N SER A 139 -21.08 -1.07 -10.39
CA SER A 139 -20.47 -2.34 -10.79
C SER A 139 -20.32 -3.28 -9.58
N MET A 140 -19.83 -2.75 -8.45
CA MET A 140 -19.56 -3.58 -7.27
C MET A 140 -20.79 -3.91 -6.44
N PHE A 141 -21.73 -2.97 -6.29
CA PHE A 141 -22.80 -3.04 -5.29
C PHE A 141 -24.21 -2.90 -5.90
N GLY A 142 -24.36 -2.84 -7.22
CA GLY A 142 -25.68 -2.68 -7.87
C GLY A 142 -26.68 -3.79 -7.55
N ASP A 143 -26.18 -5.01 -7.37
CA ASP A 143 -26.96 -6.20 -6.99
C ASP A 143 -26.84 -6.56 -5.51
N PHE A 144 -26.11 -5.78 -4.73
CA PHE A 144 -25.96 -6.01 -3.30
C PHE A 144 -27.26 -5.70 -2.54
N VAL A 145 -27.62 -6.56 -1.57
CA VAL A 145 -28.73 -6.35 -0.64
C VAL A 145 -28.30 -6.63 0.80
N PHE A 146 -28.75 -5.79 1.72
CA PHE A 146 -28.59 -6.01 3.16
C PHE A 146 -29.49 -7.15 3.67
N PRO A 147 -29.29 -7.65 4.90
CA PRO A 147 -30.12 -8.73 5.47
C PRO A 147 -31.62 -8.44 5.51
N ASP A 148 -32.01 -7.17 5.53
CA ASP A 148 -33.41 -6.72 5.47
C ASP A 148 -33.95 -6.55 4.04
N MET A 149 -33.22 -7.05 3.03
CA MET A 149 -33.53 -6.95 1.60
C MET A 149 -33.50 -5.53 1.03
N THR A 150 -33.05 -4.54 1.81
CA THR A 150 -32.85 -3.19 1.28
C THR A 150 -31.58 -3.10 0.45
N LYS A 151 -31.59 -2.22 -0.56
CA LYS A 151 -30.41 -1.91 -1.38
C LYS A 151 -29.66 -0.70 -0.82
N PRO A 152 -28.34 -0.62 -1.03
CA PRO A 152 -27.58 0.61 -0.89
C PRO A 152 -28.20 1.79 -1.64
N LYS A 153 -28.17 2.99 -1.03
CA LYS A 153 -28.60 4.24 -1.67
C LYS A 153 -27.39 5.05 -2.08
N TRP A 154 -27.03 5.05 -3.37
CA TRP A 154 -25.88 5.80 -3.89
C TRP A 154 -25.86 7.27 -3.44
N SER A 155 -27.01 7.95 -3.51
CA SER A 155 -27.12 9.36 -3.11
C SER A 155 -26.75 9.62 -1.65
N SER A 156 -26.97 8.64 -0.76
CA SER A 156 -26.57 8.72 0.65
C SER A 156 -25.08 8.40 0.82
N VAL A 157 -24.62 7.30 0.21
CA VAL A 157 -23.21 6.87 0.25
C VAL A 157 -22.29 7.95 -0.31
N LYS A 158 -22.65 8.59 -1.43
CA LYS A 158 -21.92 9.71 -2.02
C LYS A 158 -21.74 10.86 -1.04
N LYS A 159 -22.82 11.30 -0.36
CA LYS A 159 -22.76 12.36 0.66
C LYS A 159 -21.92 11.94 1.86
N PHE A 160 -22.03 10.68 2.28
CA PHE A 160 -21.26 10.16 3.40
C PHE A 160 -19.76 10.05 3.09
N GLN A 161 -19.40 9.62 1.89
CA GLN A 161 -18.02 9.61 1.41
C GLN A 161 -17.40 11.02 1.41
N GLN A 162 -18.14 12.01 0.90
CA GLN A 162 -17.73 13.43 0.95
C GLN A 162 -17.54 13.90 2.40
N PHE A 163 -18.50 13.58 3.27
CA PHE A 163 -18.43 13.89 4.69
C PHE A 163 -17.22 13.26 5.37
N PHE A 164 -16.97 11.96 5.12
CA PHE A 164 -15.86 11.21 5.68
C PHE A 164 -14.52 11.83 5.29
N MET A 165 -14.34 12.23 4.02
CA MET A 165 -13.10 12.86 3.56
C MET A 165 -12.82 14.17 4.30
N LYS A 166 -13.81 15.07 4.36
CA LYS A 166 -13.71 16.35 5.08
C LYS A 166 -13.45 16.13 6.57
N TRP A 167 -14.20 15.23 7.20
CA TRP A 167 -14.04 14.89 8.61
C TRP A 167 -12.64 14.33 8.88
N PHE A 168 -12.18 13.35 8.10
CA PHE A 168 -10.90 12.68 8.33
C PHE A 168 -9.72 13.60 8.08
N ASN A 169 -9.81 14.51 7.09
CA ASN A 169 -8.78 15.53 6.88
C ASN A 169 -8.60 16.41 8.13
N LYS A 170 -9.73 16.89 8.68
CA LYS A 170 -9.76 17.70 9.91
C LYS A 170 -9.37 16.93 11.16
N GLU A 171 -9.77 15.68 11.29
CA GLU A 171 -9.35 14.84 12.41
C GLU A 171 -7.82 14.64 12.39
N ARG A 172 -7.23 14.58 11.18
CA ARG A 172 -5.77 14.54 10.98
C ARG A 172 -5.02 15.84 11.30
N GLU A 173 -5.69 16.89 11.76
CA GLU A 173 -5.06 18.08 12.38
C GLU A 173 -4.87 17.89 13.89
N LYS A 174 -5.56 16.90 14.49
CA LYS A 174 -5.49 16.57 15.92
C LYS A 174 -4.52 15.41 16.22
N ALA A 175 -4.46 14.43 15.32
CA ALA A 175 -3.57 13.28 15.41
C ALA A 175 -3.15 12.81 14.01
N VAL A 176 -1.99 12.18 13.83
CA VAL A 176 -1.51 11.79 12.49
C VAL A 176 -2.44 10.77 11.81
N LEU A 177 -3.01 9.84 12.59
CA LEU A 177 -3.91 8.76 12.15
C LEU A 177 -3.43 8.07 10.87
N THR A 178 -2.43 7.20 11.04
CA THR A 178 -1.82 6.41 9.95
C THR A 178 -2.87 5.58 9.22
N PHE A 179 -3.83 5.03 9.95
CA PHE A 179 -4.91 4.21 9.41
C PHE A 179 -6.30 4.91 9.54
N PRO A 180 -7.28 4.56 8.70
CA PRO A 180 -7.12 3.71 7.53
C PRO A 180 -6.26 4.39 6.45
N VAL A 181 -5.57 3.57 5.66
CA VAL A 181 -5.12 4.00 4.34
C VAL A 181 -6.34 4.07 3.45
N VAL A 182 -6.57 5.25 2.87
CA VAL A 182 -7.76 5.56 2.08
C VAL A 182 -7.42 5.50 0.61
N THR A 183 -8.23 4.80 -0.19
CA THR A 183 -8.12 4.75 -1.65
C THR A 183 -9.40 5.23 -2.31
N ALA A 184 -9.32 6.21 -3.20
CA ALA A 184 -10.43 6.67 -4.04
C ALA A 184 -10.37 5.95 -5.40
N ALA A 185 -11.31 5.06 -5.68
CA ALA A 185 -11.44 4.33 -6.94
C ALA A 185 -12.27 5.13 -7.95
N MET A 186 -11.71 5.32 -9.14
CA MET A 186 -12.21 6.24 -10.17
C MET A 186 -12.14 5.58 -11.54
N LEU A 187 -13.29 5.48 -12.21
CA LEU A 187 -13.37 4.92 -13.55
C LEU A 187 -12.84 5.96 -14.53
N VAL A 188 -11.96 5.53 -15.43
CA VAL A 188 -11.37 6.35 -16.47
C VAL A 188 -11.84 5.83 -17.83
N LYS A 189 -12.17 6.74 -18.74
CA LYS A 189 -12.44 6.41 -20.14
C LYS A 189 -11.79 7.48 -21.01
N GLU A 190 -11.13 7.04 -22.08
CA GLU A 190 -10.47 7.95 -23.04
C GLU A 190 -9.51 8.93 -22.33
N GLY A 191 -8.76 8.43 -21.34
CA GLY A 191 -7.76 9.21 -20.61
C GLY A 191 -8.32 10.23 -19.62
N LYS A 192 -9.61 10.15 -19.24
CA LYS A 192 -10.24 11.06 -18.26
C LYS A 192 -11.15 10.34 -17.27
N PRO A 193 -11.29 10.82 -16.02
CA PRO A 193 -12.30 10.35 -15.09
C PRO A 193 -13.72 10.47 -15.65
N VAL A 194 -14.52 9.42 -15.51
CA VAL A 194 -15.92 9.39 -15.94
C VAL A 194 -16.77 10.26 -15.00
N ASP A 195 -16.63 10.06 -13.69
CA ASP A 195 -17.30 10.89 -12.68
C ASP A 195 -16.47 12.15 -12.38
N THR A 196 -16.78 13.21 -13.12
CA THR A 196 -16.12 14.51 -12.94
C THR A 196 -16.39 15.14 -11.58
N GLU A 197 -17.53 14.86 -10.93
CA GLU A 197 -17.84 15.42 -9.62
C GLU A 197 -16.98 14.76 -8.55
N PHE A 198 -16.82 13.44 -8.60
CA PHE A 198 -15.93 12.69 -7.71
C PHE A 198 -14.46 13.10 -7.90
N ALA A 199 -14.02 13.30 -9.15
CA ALA A 199 -12.67 13.83 -9.43
C ALA A 199 -12.47 15.25 -8.86
N ASN A 200 -13.47 16.12 -8.98
CA ASN A 200 -13.44 17.46 -8.39
C ASN A 200 -13.41 17.43 -6.86
N MET A 201 -14.16 16.53 -6.23
CA MET A 201 -14.11 16.31 -4.78
C MET A 201 -12.72 15.87 -4.34
N CYS A 202 -12.13 14.88 -5.02
CA CYS A 202 -10.77 14.43 -4.72
C CYS A 202 -9.74 15.55 -4.89
N ALA A 203 -9.82 16.33 -5.97
CA ALA A 203 -8.92 17.46 -6.22
C ALA A 203 -9.05 18.55 -5.15
N GLU A 204 -10.27 18.81 -4.67
CA GLU A 204 -10.53 19.75 -3.58
C GLU A 204 -9.93 19.26 -2.26
N GLU A 205 -10.18 18.01 -1.89
CA GLU A 205 -9.60 17.40 -0.69
C GLU A 205 -8.06 17.45 -0.69
N LEU A 206 -7.44 17.13 -1.82
CA LEU A 206 -5.99 17.23 -1.98
C LEU A 206 -5.49 18.68 -1.81
N SER A 207 -6.20 19.66 -2.38
CA SER A 207 -5.86 21.08 -2.23
C SER A 207 -5.99 21.61 -0.80
N GLU A 208 -6.83 20.96 0.01
CA GLU A 208 -6.99 21.23 1.43
C GLU A 208 -6.02 20.43 2.33
N GLY A 209 -5.03 19.74 1.73
CA GLY A 209 -4.01 18.99 2.44
C GLY A 209 -4.47 17.61 2.93
N ASN A 210 -5.60 17.10 2.44
CA ASN A 210 -5.97 15.70 2.64
C ASN A 210 -5.01 14.78 1.89
N SER A 211 -4.94 13.53 2.31
CA SER A 211 -3.90 12.61 1.88
C SER A 211 -4.42 11.18 1.77
N PHE A 212 -4.48 10.67 0.55
CA PHE A 212 -5.06 9.38 0.18
C PHE A 212 -4.49 8.90 -1.16
N PHE A 213 -4.74 7.63 -1.49
CA PHE A 213 -4.42 7.06 -2.80
C PHE A 213 -5.58 7.25 -3.76
N ILE A 214 -5.27 7.32 -5.05
CA ILE A 214 -6.24 7.27 -6.13
C ILE A 214 -5.94 6.01 -6.95
N TYR A 215 -6.99 5.24 -7.21
CA TYR A 215 -6.96 4.12 -8.13
C TYR A 215 -7.76 4.48 -9.38
N GLN A 216 -7.12 4.43 -10.55
CA GLN A 216 -7.71 4.69 -11.85
C GLN A 216 -7.68 3.42 -12.70
N SER A 217 -8.81 3.07 -13.30
CA SER A 217 -8.88 1.99 -14.28
C SER A 217 -9.93 2.25 -15.34
N GLU A 218 -9.75 1.63 -16.50
CA GLU A 218 -10.76 1.57 -17.57
C GLU A 218 -11.83 0.51 -17.31
N ASN A 219 -11.63 -0.38 -16.32
CA ASN A 219 -12.59 -1.39 -15.92
C ASN A 219 -12.94 -1.28 -14.42
N ALA A 220 -14.23 -1.14 -14.13
CA ALA A 220 -14.80 -1.09 -12.79
C ALA A 220 -14.67 -2.42 -12.01
N ASP A 221 -14.41 -3.53 -12.69
CA ASP A 221 -14.22 -4.85 -12.06
C ASP A 221 -12.82 -5.05 -11.48
N SER A 222 -11.93 -4.06 -11.62
CA SER A 222 -10.58 -4.10 -11.09
C SER A 222 -10.43 -3.16 -9.90
N LEU A 223 -9.80 -3.62 -8.82
CA LEU A 223 -9.52 -2.78 -7.64
C LEU A 223 -8.12 -3.05 -7.10
N ALA A 224 -7.59 -2.04 -6.40
CA ALA A 224 -6.50 -2.23 -5.46
C ALA A 224 -7.07 -2.76 -4.14
N SER A 225 -6.70 -3.99 -3.79
CA SER A 225 -7.31 -4.71 -2.66
C SER A 225 -6.42 -4.74 -1.41
N CYS A 226 -5.18 -4.24 -1.52
CA CYS A 226 -4.19 -4.08 -0.43
C CYS A 226 -3.23 -2.92 -0.81
N CYS A 227 -2.04 -2.86 -0.19
CA CYS A 227 -1.07 -1.76 -0.35
C CYS A 227 -0.73 -1.39 -1.80
N ARG A 228 -0.66 -2.36 -2.72
CA ARG A 228 -0.46 -2.16 -4.17
C ARG A 228 -1.15 -3.24 -5.02
N LEU A 229 -1.64 -4.31 -4.38
CA LEU A 229 -2.17 -5.51 -5.02
C LEU A 229 -3.36 -5.16 -5.91
N ARG A 230 -3.18 -5.37 -7.21
CA ARG A 230 -4.23 -5.26 -8.21
C ARG A 230 -4.83 -6.62 -8.51
N SER A 231 -6.15 -6.70 -8.60
CA SER A 231 -6.85 -7.86 -9.14
C SER A 231 -7.62 -7.43 -10.40
N GLU A 232 -7.27 -7.96 -11.56
CA GLU A 232 -8.13 -7.93 -12.74
C GLU A 232 -8.85 -9.28 -12.83
N ILE A 233 -10.18 -9.27 -12.64
CA ILE A 233 -11.00 -10.46 -12.84
C ILE A 233 -11.07 -10.71 -14.35
N THR A 234 -10.42 -11.78 -14.81
CA THR A 234 -10.40 -12.17 -16.24
C THR A 234 -11.56 -13.07 -16.62
N ASP A 235 -12.33 -13.56 -15.66
CA ASP A 235 -13.48 -14.43 -15.93
C ASP A 235 -14.80 -13.70 -15.64
N ASN A 236 -15.49 -13.33 -16.73
CA ASN A 236 -16.91 -12.95 -16.75
C ASN A 236 -17.85 -14.11 -16.39
N THR A 237 -17.39 -15.09 -15.62
CA THR A 237 -18.26 -16.07 -14.94
C THR A 237 -18.83 -15.40 -13.70
N PHE A 238 -19.77 -14.48 -13.94
CA PHE A 238 -20.67 -13.91 -12.96
C PHE A 238 -21.15 -15.01 -12.01
N SER A 239 -20.68 -14.97 -10.76
CA SER A 239 -21.21 -15.78 -9.68
C SER A 239 -22.63 -15.30 -9.38
N TYR A 240 -23.60 -16.02 -9.94
CA TYR A 240 -25.04 -15.74 -9.88
C TYR A 240 -25.67 -15.88 -8.49
N SER A 241 -24.93 -15.64 -7.40
CA SER A 241 -25.48 -15.82 -6.06
C SER A 241 -25.04 -14.82 -4.99
N LEU A 242 -23.94 -14.07 -5.16
CA LEU A 242 -23.51 -13.07 -4.18
C LEU A 242 -22.73 -11.97 -4.92
N GLY A 243 -23.36 -10.81 -5.16
CA GLY A 243 -22.81 -9.65 -5.88
C GLY A 243 -21.63 -8.95 -5.20
N ALA A 244 -20.58 -9.69 -4.84
CA ALA A 244 -19.37 -9.23 -4.13
C ALA A 244 -18.08 -9.84 -4.71
N GLY A 245 -18.10 -10.30 -5.98
CA GLY A 245 -17.02 -11.05 -6.62
C GLY A 245 -15.64 -10.38 -6.55
N GLY A 246 -15.57 -9.06 -6.70
CA GLY A 246 -14.33 -8.26 -6.67
C GLY A 246 -13.93 -7.67 -5.31
N VAL A 247 -14.68 -7.97 -4.24
CA VAL A 247 -14.44 -7.42 -2.89
C VAL A 247 -13.40 -8.22 -2.13
N ALA A 248 -13.46 -9.56 -2.23
CA ALA A 248 -12.60 -10.47 -1.49
C ALA A 248 -11.45 -10.97 -2.36
N THR A 249 -10.21 -10.70 -1.96
CA THR A 249 -8.98 -11.14 -2.66
C THR A 249 -7.77 -10.95 -1.72
N GLY A 250 -6.58 -11.29 -2.16
CA GLY A 250 -5.36 -11.08 -1.38
C GLY A 250 -4.17 -11.83 -1.96
N SER A 251 -3.16 -12.05 -1.14
CA SER A 251 -2.02 -12.88 -1.49
C SER A 251 -1.71 -13.84 -0.35
N ILE A 252 -1.44 -15.10 -0.69
CA ILE A 252 -1.06 -16.13 0.28
C ILE A 252 0.40 -15.95 0.66
N ASN A 253 1.27 -15.69 -0.31
CA ASN A 253 2.67 -15.43 -0.06
C ASN A 253 3.30 -14.52 -1.12
N VAL A 254 4.40 -13.86 -0.72
CA VAL A 254 5.21 -13.04 -1.61
C VAL A 254 6.66 -13.53 -1.54
N ILE A 255 7.23 -13.88 -2.69
CA ILE A 255 8.67 -14.15 -2.83
C ILE A 255 9.22 -13.14 -3.83
N THR A 256 10.17 -12.31 -3.38
CA THR A 256 10.74 -11.24 -4.22
C THR A 256 12.05 -11.66 -4.86
N LEU A 257 12.18 -11.39 -6.16
CA LEU A 257 13.42 -11.49 -6.92
C LEU A 257 14.31 -10.27 -6.64
N ASN A 258 15.60 -10.49 -6.37
CA ASN A 258 16.61 -9.43 -6.42
C ASN A 258 17.05 -9.22 -7.87
N MET A 259 16.38 -8.32 -8.59
CA MET A 259 16.59 -8.13 -10.03
C MET A 259 18.01 -7.66 -10.36
N ASN A 260 18.56 -6.77 -9.53
CA ASN A 260 19.91 -6.24 -9.72
C ASN A 260 20.94 -7.37 -9.76
N ARG A 261 20.91 -8.24 -8.75
CA ARG A 261 21.77 -9.43 -8.67
C ARG A 261 21.61 -10.35 -9.87
N LEU A 262 20.39 -10.78 -10.15
CA LEU A 262 20.12 -11.76 -11.21
C LEU A 262 20.58 -11.26 -12.58
N ILE A 263 20.37 -9.99 -12.87
CA ILE A 263 20.74 -9.37 -14.14
C ILE A 263 22.25 -9.17 -14.26
N GLN A 264 22.95 -8.81 -13.18
CA GLN A 264 24.42 -8.69 -13.19
C GLN A 264 25.11 -10.05 -13.34
N GLN A 265 24.56 -11.09 -12.72
CA GLN A 265 25.08 -12.46 -12.81
C GLN A 265 24.68 -13.17 -14.10
N ASN A 266 23.83 -12.54 -14.94
CA ASN A 266 23.29 -13.09 -16.19
C ASN A 266 22.51 -14.39 -15.96
N ASN A 267 21.79 -14.47 -14.84
CA ASN A 267 20.92 -15.60 -14.54
C ASN A 267 19.74 -15.61 -15.52
N CYS A 268 19.31 -16.80 -15.93
CA CYS A 268 18.11 -16.95 -16.74
C CYS A 268 16.87 -16.66 -15.88
N LEU A 269 16.29 -15.47 -16.04
CA LEU A 269 15.18 -15.00 -15.22
C LEU A 269 13.99 -15.98 -15.23
N GLU A 270 13.65 -16.54 -16.39
CA GLU A 270 12.59 -17.54 -16.53
C GLU A 270 12.85 -18.81 -15.70
N SER A 271 14.09 -19.28 -15.65
CA SER A 271 14.49 -20.43 -14.83
C SER A 271 14.25 -20.14 -13.34
N GLU A 272 14.63 -18.94 -12.89
CA GLU A 272 14.47 -18.55 -11.48
C GLU A 272 13.01 -18.37 -11.09
N ILE A 273 12.19 -17.79 -11.97
CA ILE A 273 10.75 -17.68 -11.79
C ILE A 273 10.09 -19.06 -11.66
N ASN A 274 10.43 -20.01 -12.53
CA ASN A 274 9.87 -21.36 -12.49
C ASN A 274 10.19 -22.10 -11.18
N LYS A 275 11.35 -21.81 -10.57
CA LYS A 275 11.69 -22.33 -9.24
C LYS A 275 10.80 -21.70 -8.16
N ILE A 276 10.62 -20.37 -8.20
CA ILE A 276 9.74 -19.65 -7.27
C ILE A 276 8.31 -20.18 -7.32
N HIS A 277 7.75 -20.38 -8.52
CA HIS A 277 6.39 -20.94 -8.65
C HIS A 277 6.25 -22.26 -7.88
N LYS A 278 7.23 -23.17 -7.98
CA LYS A 278 7.22 -24.44 -7.24
C LYS A 278 7.26 -24.23 -5.73
N TYR A 279 8.02 -23.26 -5.24
CA TYR A 279 8.07 -22.94 -3.81
C TYR A 279 6.75 -22.38 -3.31
N GLN A 280 6.13 -21.49 -4.09
CA GLN A 280 4.84 -20.92 -3.74
C GLN A 280 3.72 -21.95 -3.78
N VAL A 281 3.74 -22.87 -4.75
CA VAL A 281 2.81 -24.02 -4.81
C VAL A 281 2.97 -24.90 -3.58
N ALA A 282 4.20 -25.19 -3.15
CA ALA A 282 4.44 -25.95 -1.92
C ALA A 282 3.87 -25.23 -0.68
N TYR A 283 4.09 -23.91 -0.56
CA TYR A 283 3.52 -23.12 0.52
C TYR A 283 1.97 -23.07 0.45
N ARG A 284 1.40 -22.95 -0.75
CA ARG A 284 -0.05 -23.02 -0.98
C ARG A 284 -0.63 -24.34 -0.47
N LYS A 285 0.02 -25.47 -0.75
CA LYS A 285 -0.40 -26.79 -0.24
C LYS A 285 -0.39 -26.86 1.28
N LEU A 286 0.63 -26.28 1.94
CA LEU A 286 0.66 -26.18 3.39
C LEU A 286 -0.53 -25.38 3.95
N ILE A 287 -0.90 -24.27 3.31
CA ILE A 287 -2.07 -23.48 3.73
C ILE A 287 -3.38 -24.24 3.51
N GLU A 288 -3.50 -25.01 2.42
CA GLU A 288 -4.64 -25.91 2.19
C GLU A 288 -4.76 -26.98 3.30
N GLU A 289 -3.63 -27.54 3.76
CA GLU A 289 -3.62 -28.48 4.90
C GLU A 289 -4.08 -27.81 6.19
N TYR A 290 -3.66 -26.57 6.46
CA TYR A 290 -4.14 -25.80 7.61
C TYR A 290 -5.63 -25.48 7.54
N GLU A 291 -6.15 -25.18 6.34
CA GLU A 291 -7.58 -24.97 6.12
C GLU A 291 -8.36 -26.25 6.43
N GLN A 292 -7.92 -27.40 5.89
CA GLN A 292 -8.54 -28.71 6.11
C GLN A 292 -8.50 -29.14 7.58
N ALA A 293 -7.42 -28.79 8.30
CA ALA A 293 -7.30 -29.00 9.73
C ALA A 293 -8.16 -28.03 10.59
N GLY A 294 -8.85 -27.06 9.97
CA GLY A 294 -9.68 -26.09 10.66
C GLY A 294 -8.90 -24.99 11.38
N MET A 295 -7.63 -24.76 11.02
CA MET A 295 -6.73 -23.78 11.63
C MET A 295 -6.89 -22.36 11.06
N LEU A 296 -7.76 -22.17 10.06
CA LEU A 296 -7.98 -20.89 9.39
C LEU A 296 -9.45 -20.39 9.57
N PRO A 297 -9.85 -19.89 10.75
CA PRO A 297 -11.22 -19.46 11.04
C PRO A 297 -11.80 -18.44 10.07
N ALA A 298 -11.01 -17.46 9.61
CA ALA A 298 -11.46 -16.44 8.66
C ALA A 298 -11.97 -17.03 7.34
N TYR A 299 -11.34 -18.12 6.90
CA TYR A 299 -11.71 -18.84 5.68
C TYR A 299 -12.98 -19.64 5.89
N LYS A 300 -13.03 -20.42 6.99
CA LYS A 300 -14.22 -21.19 7.38
C LYS A 300 -15.45 -20.31 7.61
N ALA A 301 -15.27 -19.10 8.11
CA ALA A 301 -16.33 -18.13 8.35
C ALA A 301 -16.82 -17.43 7.06
N GLY A 302 -16.14 -17.63 5.92
CA GLY A 302 -16.56 -17.11 4.62
C GLY A 302 -16.09 -15.68 4.30
N PHE A 303 -15.17 -15.11 5.07
CA PHE A 303 -14.64 -13.75 4.82
C PHE A 303 -13.72 -13.70 3.59
N ILE A 304 -13.05 -14.81 3.29
CA ILE A 304 -12.16 -15.00 2.14
C ILE A 304 -12.11 -16.49 1.79
N THR A 305 -11.76 -16.82 0.55
CA THR A 305 -11.44 -18.18 0.13
C THR A 305 -10.04 -18.22 -0.47
N LEU A 306 -9.35 -19.34 -0.35
CA LEU A 306 -7.99 -19.46 -0.86
C LEU A 306 -7.90 -19.21 -2.37
N ASP A 307 -8.90 -19.64 -3.15
CA ASP A 307 -8.91 -19.48 -4.62
C ASP A 307 -9.02 -18.03 -5.09
N LYS A 308 -9.36 -17.11 -4.18
CA LYS A 308 -9.37 -15.67 -4.43
C LYS A 308 -8.04 -15.00 -4.09
N GLN A 309 -7.02 -15.74 -3.68
CA GLN A 309 -5.72 -15.17 -3.34
C GLN A 309 -4.61 -15.61 -4.30
N PHE A 310 -3.71 -14.68 -4.59
CA PHE A 310 -2.57 -14.88 -5.47
C PHE A 310 -1.36 -15.49 -4.75
N LEU A 311 -0.51 -16.13 -5.54
CA LEU A 311 0.88 -16.41 -5.23
C LEU A 311 1.74 -15.36 -5.94
N THR A 312 2.35 -14.46 -5.16
CA THR A 312 2.92 -13.21 -5.70
C THR A 312 4.43 -13.30 -5.89
N ILE A 313 4.89 -13.04 -7.10
CA ILE A 313 6.30 -12.77 -7.37
C ILE A 313 6.56 -11.28 -7.17
N GLY A 314 7.31 -10.95 -6.13
CA GLY A 314 7.73 -9.57 -5.91
C GLY A 314 8.97 -9.22 -6.73
N ILE A 315 9.14 -7.93 -7.00
CA ILE A 315 10.32 -7.39 -7.68
C ILE A 315 10.91 -6.22 -6.89
N ASN A 316 12.23 -6.24 -6.69
CA ASN A 316 13.00 -5.09 -6.22
C ASN A 316 14.37 -5.03 -6.94
N GLY A 317 14.97 -3.85 -7.06
CA GLY A 317 16.27 -3.68 -7.70
C GLY A 317 16.23 -3.44 -9.21
N MET A 318 15.07 -3.16 -9.81
CA MET A 318 14.96 -2.98 -11.27
C MET A 318 15.67 -1.71 -11.77
N VAL A 319 15.58 -0.62 -11.01
CA VAL A 319 16.26 0.66 -11.30
C VAL A 319 17.77 0.45 -11.29
N GLU A 320 18.27 -0.21 -10.24
CA GLU A 320 19.69 -0.50 -10.06
C GLU A 320 20.22 -1.48 -11.12
N ALA A 321 19.40 -2.47 -11.50
CA ALA A 321 19.73 -3.41 -12.57
C ALA A 321 19.96 -2.69 -13.90
N ALA A 322 19.13 -1.70 -14.24
CA ALA A 322 19.28 -0.90 -15.45
C ALA A 322 20.61 -0.11 -15.43
N GLU A 323 20.89 0.55 -14.31
CA GLU A 323 22.13 1.32 -14.12
C GLU A 323 23.38 0.42 -14.18
N SER A 324 23.30 -0.80 -13.66
CA SER A 324 24.39 -1.79 -13.74
C SER A 324 24.76 -2.19 -15.18
N LYS A 325 23.81 -2.02 -16.13
CA LYS A 325 24.02 -2.25 -17.57
C LYS A 325 24.34 -0.95 -18.33
N GLY A 326 24.54 0.16 -17.62
CA GLY A 326 24.80 1.47 -18.22
C GLY A 326 23.57 2.16 -18.81
N ILE A 327 22.35 1.67 -18.51
CA ILE A 327 21.11 2.29 -18.96
C ILE A 327 20.74 3.39 -17.97
N LYS A 328 20.62 4.62 -18.48
CA LYS A 328 20.17 5.75 -17.67
C LYS A 328 18.68 5.60 -17.37
N VAL A 329 18.32 5.72 -16.08
CA VAL A 329 16.94 5.68 -15.61
C VAL A 329 16.28 7.01 -15.91
N GLU A 330 15.51 7.08 -16.99
CA GLU A 330 14.78 8.28 -17.41
C GLU A 330 13.58 7.88 -18.28
N ASN A 331 12.71 8.84 -18.61
CA ASN A 331 11.62 8.62 -19.55
C ASN A 331 12.15 8.51 -20.99
N SER A 332 12.82 7.40 -21.30
CA SER A 332 13.36 7.06 -22.61
C SER A 332 12.88 5.68 -23.05
N GLU A 333 12.81 5.46 -24.35
CA GLU A 333 12.42 4.17 -24.93
C GLU A 333 13.35 3.04 -24.48
N VAL A 334 14.67 3.30 -24.40
CA VAL A 334 15.67 2.31 -23.96
C VAL A 334 15.38 1.80 -22.54
N TYR A 335 15.07 2.70 -21.61
CA TYR A 335 14.78 2.31 -20.23
C TYR A 335 13.42 1.63 -20.10
N LYS A 336 12.39 2.14 -20.78
CA LYS A 336 11.06 1.51 -20.81
C LYS A 336 11.13 0.10 -21.36
N GLU A 337 11.81 -0.11 -22.48
CA GLU A 337 11.99 -1.44 -23.09
C GLU A 337 12.72 -2.39 -22.14
N PHE A 338 13.77 -1.92 -21.44
CA PHE A 338 14.47 -2.74 -20.44
C PHE A 338 13.51 -3.24 -19.34
N VAL A 339 12.72 -2.34 -18.74
CA VAL A 339 11.79 -2.71 -17.67
C VAL A 339 10.70 -3.63 -18.22
N THR A 340 10.05 -3.24 -19.32
CA THR A 340 8.92 -3.94 -19.92
C THR A 340 9.32 -5.34 -20.39
N ASN A 341 10.50 -5.53 -20.98
CA ASN A 341 10.99 -6.85 -21.40
C ASN A 341 11.19 -7.80 -20.22
N ASN A 342 11.76 -7.33 -19.12
CA ASN A 342 11.94 -8.14 -17.91
C ASN A 342 10.59 -8.48 -17.25
N LEU A 343 9.66 -7.51 -17.17
CA LEU A 343 8.31 -7.76 -16.65
C LEU A 343 7.53 -8.76 -17.50
N LYS A 344 7.66 -8.69 -18.84
CA LYS A 344 7.00 -9.60 -19.77
C LYS A 344 7.41 -11.06 -19.54
N ILE A 345 8.69 -11.32 -19.22
CA ILE A 345 9.17 -12.67 -18.91
C ILE A 345 8.42 -13.24 -17.69
N ILE A 346 8.26 -12.43 -16.64
CA ILE A 346 7.55 -12.82 -15.41
C ILE A 346 6.05 -13.05 -15.71
N PHE A 347 5.42 -12.13 -16.43
CA PHE A 347 4.02 -12.21 -16.81
C PHE A 347 3.69 -13.48 -17.60
N GLU A 348 4.45 -13.80 -18.64
CA GLU A 348 4.22 -15.00 -19.45
C GLU A 348 4.55 -16.30 -18.68
N ALA A 349 5.49 -16.26 -17.74
CA ALA A 349 5.74 -17.37 -16.82
C ALA A 349 4.56 -17.58 -15.86
N ASN A 350 4.01 -16.52 -15.26
CA ASN A 350 2.83 -16.59 -14.39
C ASN A 350 1.62 -17.18 -15.11
N LYS A 351 1.38 -16.80 -16.38
CA LYS A 351 0.28 -17.36 -17.19
C LYS A 351 0.45 -18.85 -17.46
N ARG A 352 1.68 -19.31 -17.70
CA ARG A 352 1.98 -20.74 -17.85
C ARG A 352 1.79 -21.48 -16.52
N ALA A 353 2.30 -20.94 -15.42
CA ALA A 353 2.14 -21.50 -14.09
C ALA A 353 0.66 -21.61 -13.67
N LYS A 354 -0.18 -20.60 -13.98
CA LYS A 354 -1.63 -20.67 -13.75
C LYS A 354 -2.26 -21.86 -14.49
N LYS A 355 -1.88 -22.09 -15.74
CA LYS A 355 -2.37 -23.24 -16.54
C LYS A 355 -1.86 -24.59 -16.01
N GLU A 356 -0.64 -24.63 -15.50
CA GLU A 356 0.00 -25.85 -15.00
C GLU A 356 -0.53 -26.25 -13.61
N TYR A 357 -0.57 -25.31 -12.66
CA TYR A 357 -0.88 -25.57 -11.26
C TYR A 357 -2.33 -25.28 -10.87
N GLY A 358 -3.09 -24.54 -11.68
CA GLY A 358 -4.46 -24.14 -11.38
C GLY A 358 -4.61 -23.02 -10.35
N TYR A 359 -3.50 -22.47 -9.86
CA TYR A 359 -3.50 -21.35 -8.90
C TYR A 359 -3.31 -20.00 -9.59
N MET A 360 -3.74 -18.92 -8.92
CA MET A 360 -3.51 -17.57 -9.41
C MET A 360 -2.09 -17.10 -9.05
N PHE A 361 -1.38 -16.55 -10.02
CA PHE A 361 -0.07 -15.94 -9.85
C PHE A 361 -0.10 -14.50 -10.33
N ASN A 362 0.67 -13.63 -9.70
CA ASN A 362 0.83 -12.24 -10.13
C ASN A 362 2.20 -11.69 -9.75
N THR A 363 2.46 -10.46 -10.19
CA THR A 363 3.74 -9.78 -10.06
C THR A 363 3.57 -8.40 -9.42
N GLU A 364 4.26 -8.16 -8.31
CA GLU A 364 4.18 -6.89 -7.59
C GLU A 364 5.53 -6.17 -7.58
N PHE A 365 5.53 -4.88 -7.87
CA PHE A 365 6.68 -4.04 -7.53
C PHE A 365 6.62 -3.71 -6.03
N VAL A 366 7.32 -4.50 -5.21
CA VAL A 366 7.07 -4.52 -3.77
C VAL A 366 7.51 -3.22 -3.06
N PRO A 367 6.84 -2.80 -1.98
CA PRO A 367 7.25 -1.63 -1.18
C PRO A 367 8.66 -1.72 -0.60
N ALA A 368 9.17 -2.95 -0.42
CA ALA A 368 10.53 -3.28 -0.01
C ALA A 368 11.06 -2.49 1.22
N GLU A 369 10.23 -2.16 2.22
CA GLU A 369 10.59 -1.27 3.34
C GLU A 369 11.98 -1.59 3.93
N ASN A 370 12.18 -2.84 4.34
CA ASN A 370 13.49 -3.30 4.82
C ASN A 370 14.29 -3.99 3.72
N LEU A 371 13.62 -4.60 2.73
CA LEU A 371 14.25 -5.39 1.68
C LEU A 371 15.18 -4.54 0.79
N GLY A 372 14.79 -3.32 0.43
CA GLY A 372 15.62 -2.46 -0.43
C GLY A 372 17.00 -2.17 0.18
N VAL A 373 17.07 -2.04 1.50
CA VAL A 373 18.32 -1.86 2.25
C VAL A 373 19.11 -3.17 2.32
N LYS A 374 18.42 -4.30 2.51
CA LYS A 374 19.05 -5.63 2.56
C LYS A 374 19.67 -6.00 1.22
N ASN A 375 18.94 -5.87 0.11
CA ASN A 375 19.44 -6.17 -1.23
C ASN A 375 20.67 -5.32 -1.57
N ALA A 376 20.62 -4.01 -1.32
CA ALA A 376 21.77 -3.13 -1.52
C ALA A 376 22.99 -3.56 -0.71
N LYS A 377 22.79 -3.94 0.56
CA LYS A 377 23.88 -4.44 1.42
C LYS A 377 24.46 -5.76 0.90
N TRP A 378 23.61 -6.75 0.63
CA TRP A 378 24.03 -8.07 0.18
C TRP A 378 24.78 -8.03 -1.15
N ASP A 379 24.27 -7.27 -2.11
CA ASP A 379 24.92 -7.10 -3.42
C ASP A 379 26.27 -6.41 -3.30
N LYS A 380 26.40 -5.44 -2.39
CA LYS A 380 27.66 -4.74 -2.12
C LYS A 380 28.70 -5.66 -1.48
N GLU A 381 28.28 -6.51 -0.55
CA GLU A 381 29.14 -7.51 0.11
C GLU A 381 29.68 -8.54 -0.89
N ASP A 382 28.88 -8.89 -1.90
CA ASP A 382 29.26 -9.82 -2.97
C ASP A 382 29.96 -9.14 -4.17
N GLY A 383 30.30 -7.85 -4.05
CA GLY A 383 31.06 -7.11 -5.06
C GLY A 383 30.28 -6.73 -6.33
N LEU A 384 28.95 -6.76 -6.28
CA LEU A 384 28.09 -6.32 -7.38
C LEU A 384 27.99 -4.78 -7.41
N PHE A 385 27.55 -4.25 -8.55
CA PHE A 385 27.25 -2.82 -8.70
C PHE A 385 26.05 -2.44 -7.83
N VAL A 386 26.26 -1.43 -6.96
CA VAL A 386 25.28 -0.91 -6.01
C VAL A 386 25.39 0.62 -5.99
N PRO A 387 24.52 1.36 -6.70
CA PRO A 387 24.61 2.82 -6.81
C PRO A 387 24.06 3.55 -5.57
N ARG A 388 23.26 2.85 -4.75
CA ARG A 388 22.59 3.39 -3.56
C ARG A 388 22.43 2.34 -2.45
N ASP A 389 22.45 2.79 -1.20
CA ASP A 389 22.35 1.91 -0.02
C ASP A 389 20.91 1.45 0.29
N CYS A 390 19.93 1.87 -0.51
CA CYS A 390 18.55 1.39 -0.45
C CYS A 390 17.95 1.34 -1.85
N TYR A 391 17.68 0.14 -2.35
CA TYR A 391 17.08 -0.03 -3.68
C TYR A 391 15.68 0.58 -3.76
N ASN A 392 15.37 1.13 -4.92
CA ASN A 392 14.12 1.83 -5.13
C ASN A 392 12.94 0.87 -5.34
N SER A 393 11.77 1.33 -4.88
CA SER A 393 10.48 0.62 -4.96
C SER A 393 9.55 1.26 -5.99
N TYR A 394 10.13 1.94 -6.98
CA TYR A 394 9.48 2.71 -8.05
C TYR A 394 10.23 2.47 -9.36
N PHE A 395 9.68 2.96 -10.46
CA PHE A 395 10.33 2.91 -11.78
C PHE A 395 11.32 4.05 -12.02
N TYR A 396 11.70 4.80 -10.99
CA TYR A 396 12.64 5.91 -11.09
C TYR A 396 13.57 5.94 -9.87
N ALA A 397 14.76 6.52 -10.04
CA ALA A 397 15.68 6.80 -8.95
C ALA A 397 15.13 7.96 -8.10
N VAL A 398 14.91 7.71 -6.81
CA VAL A 398 14.23 8.69 -5.95
C VAL A 398 15.06 9.95 -5.70
N GLU A 399 16.38 9.84 -5.82
CA GLU A 399 17.35 10.92 -5.69
C GLU A 399 17.62 11.69 -6.99
N ASP A 400 17.05 11.26 -8.12
CA ASP A 400 17.25 11.95 -9.39
C ASP A 400 16.40 13.23 -9.46
N ASN A 401 17.11 14.36 -9.56
CA ASN A 401 16.53 15.70 -9.64
C ASN A 401 16.24 16.15 -11.08
N THR A 402 16.55 15.33 -12.09
CA THR A 402 16.33 15.62 -13.50
C THR A 402 15.00 15.08 -14.02
N ILE A 403 14.46 14.03 -13.38
CA ILE A 403 13.16 13.44 -13.71
C ILE A 403 12.04 14.29 -13.10
N ASN A 404 11.21 14.91 -13.95
CA ASN A 404 10.12 15.77 -13.49
C ASN A 404 8.85 14.97 -13.10
N THR A 405 7.83 15.68 -12.60
CA THR A 405 6.54 15.11 -12.17
C THR A 405 5.84 14.29 -13.27
N LEU A 406 5.83 14.78 -14.52
CA LEU A 406 5.16 14.11 -15.63
C LEU A 406 5.91 12.85 -16.06
N ASP A 407 7.25 12.89 -16.06
CA ASP A 407 8.06 11.70 -16.35
C ASP A 407 7.79 10.59 -15.34
N LYS A 408 7.69 10.92 -14.04
CA LYS A 408 7.31 9.94 -13.00
C LYS A 408 5.93 9.33 -13.23
N ILE A 409 4.97 10.13 -13.72
CA ILE A 409 3.63 9.65 -14.10
C ILE A 409 3.72 8.70 -15.29
N ILE A 410 4.46 9.05 -16.34
CA ILE A 410 4.63 8.25 -17.55
C ILE A 410 5.36 6.93 -17.26
N LEU A 411 6.40 6.95 -16.42
CA LEU A 411 7.11 5.75 -15.99
C LEU A 411 6.24 4.80 -15.14
N HIS A 412 5.15 5.29 -14.56
CA HIS A 412 4.13 4.46 -13.91
C HIS A 412 2.87 4.28 -14.77
N GLY A 413 2.93 4.63 -16.06
CA GLY A 413 1.85 4.53 -17.02
C GLY A 413 1.80 3.19 -17.77
N ASN A 414 0.82 3.09 -18.68
CA ASN A 414 0.47 1.84 -19.39
C ASN A 414 1.66 1.18 -20.10
N GLU A 415 2.56 1.96 -20.70
CA GLU A 415 3.71 1.43 -21.45
C GLU A 415 4.63 0.53 -20.60
N ILE A 416 4.81 0.87 -19.33
CA ILE A 416 5.63 0.08 -18.38
C ILE A 416 4.77 -0.96 -17.66
N ILE A 417 3.58 -0.58 -17.18
CA ILE A 417 2.81 -1.44 -16.26
C ILE A 417 1.95 -2.50 -16.96
N GLN A 418 1.88 -2.52 -18.29
CA GLN A 418 1.07 -3.49 -19.06
C GLN A 418 1.37 -4.97 -18.73
N TYR A 419 2.60 -5.30 -18.30
CA TYR A 419 2.99 -6.65 -17.88
C TYR A 419 3.11 -6.79 -16.34
N LEU A 420 2.60 -5.82 -15.58
CA LEU A 420 2.58 -5.85 -14.13
C LEU A 420 1.16 -6.13 -13.64
N ASP A 421 0.85 -7.42 -13.50
CA ASP A 421 -0.47 -7.96 -13.17
C ASP A 421 -0.81 -7.95 -11.67
N GLY A 422 0.16 -7.65 -10.80
CA GLY A 422 -0.05 -7.52 -9.34
C GLY A 422 0.07 -6.10 -8.79
N GLY A 423 0.56 -5.14 -9.59
CA GLY A 423 0.50 -3.71 -9.29
C GLY A 423 1.80 -3.06 -8.77
N SER A 424 1.81 -1.73 -8.85
CA SER A 424 2.83 -0.82 -8.31
C SER A 424 2.12 0.42 -7.75
N ALA A 425 2.85 1.28 -7.02
CA ALA A 425 2.31 2.56 -6.58
C ALA A 425 3.27 3.70 -6.90
N LEU A 426 2.76 4.76 -7.51
CA LEU A 426 3.48 6.03 -7.65
C LEU A 426 3.26 6.90 -6.40
N HIS A 427 4.33 7.17 -5.68
CA HIS A 427 4.34 8.20 -4.64
C HIS A 427 4.91 9.49 -5.23
N LEU A 428 4.03 10.38 -5.68
CA LEU A 428 4.42 11.60 -6.36
C LEU A 428 4.68 12.71 -5.33
N ASN A 429 5.95 12.91 -4.99
CA ASN A 429 6.35 13.94 -4.03
C ASN A 429 6.19 15.34 -4.66
N LEU A 430 5.45 16.20 -3.97
CA LEU A 430 5.25 17.61 -4.29
C LEU A 430 5.69 18.46 -3.08
N GLU A 431 6.20 19.64 -3.33
CA GLU A 431 6.81 20.48 -2.29
C GLU A 431 5.77 21.29 -1.53
N GLU A 432 4.76 21.73 -2.27
CA GLU A 432 3.56 22.36 -1.78
C GLU A 432 2.34 21.75 -2.48
N ALA A 433 1.18 21.90 -1.86
CA ALA A 433 -0.08 21.45 -2.43
C ALA A 433 -0.51 22.44 -3.53
N PRO A 434 -0.72 21.99 -4.78
CA PRO A 434 -1.42 22.78 -5.79
C PRO A 434 -2.82 23.17 -5.33
N ASN A 435 -3.39 24.17 -6.02
CA ASN A 435 -4.82 24.44 -5.89
C ASN A 435 -5.66 23.31 -6.53
N LYS A 436 -6.98 23.36 -6.34
CA LYS A 436 -7.94 22.38 -6.88
C LYS A 436 -7.75 22.12 -8.38
N ASP A 437 -7.64 23.18 -9.19
CA ASP A 437 -7.45 23.04 -10.64
C ASP A 437 -6.12 22.37 -11.00
N GLY A 438 -5.06 22.66 -10.22
CA GLY A 438 -3.75 22.03 -10.36
C GLY A 438 -3.81 20.52 -10.09
N PHE A 439 -4.44 20.11 -8.99
CA PHE A 439 -4.66 18.69 -8.71
C PHE A 439 -5.56 18.02 -9.74
N LEU A 440 -6.61 18.68 -10.22
CA LEU A 440 -7.46 18.14 -11.27
C LEU A 440 -6.68 17.90 -12.57
N LYS A 441 -5.77 18.81 -12.95
CA LYS A 441 -4.86 18.59 -14.09
C LYS A 441 -3.95 17.39 -13.88
N LEU A 442 -3.40 17.20 -12.68
CA LEU A 442 -2.56 16.04 -12.35
C LEU A 442 -3.36 14.73 -12.40
N ILE A 443 -4.58 14.69 -11.86
CA ILE A 443 -5.48 13.53 -11.92
C ILE A 443 -5.84 13.17 -13.38
N ASN A 444 -6.00 14.16 -14.26
CA ASN A 444 -6.21 13.90 -15.68
C ASN A 444 -4.92 13.43 -16.38
N ALA A 445 -3.75 13.95 -15.97
CA ALA A 445 -2.46 13.52 -16.52
C ALA A 445 -2.16 12.06 -16.17
N THR A 446 -2.46 11.62 -14.94
CA THR A 446 -2.34 10.20 -14.53
C THR A 446 -3.30 9.32 -15.33
N ALA A 447 -4.54 9.78 -15.53
CA ALA A 447 -5.54 9.05 -16.33
C ALA A 447 -5.08 8.89 -17.78
N LEU A 448 -4.55 9.96 -18.38
CA LEU A 448 -4.04 9.95 -19.76
C LEU A 448 -2.83 9.03 -19.93
N ALA A 449 -1.91 9.02 -18.95
CA ALA A 449 -0.75 8.14 -18.97
C ALA A 449 -1.09 6.67 -18.65
N GLY A 450 -2.26 6.40 -18.08
CA GLY A 450 -2.62 5.08 -17.56
C GLY A 450 -1.90 4.74 -16.24
N CYS A 451 -1.57 5.75 -15.44
CA CYS A 451 -1.03 5.54 -14.10
C CYS A 451 -2.15 5.13 -13.14
N ASN A 452 -2.23 3.84 -12.86
CA ASN A 452 -3.40 3.24 -12.22
C ASN A 452 -3.47 3.40 -10.71
N TYR A 453 -2.34 3.54 -9.99
CA TYR A 453 -2.36 3.64 -8.54
C TYR A 453 -1.28 4.59 -8.03
N PHE A 454 -1.72 5.69 -7.43
CA PHE A 454 -0.82 6.78 -7.05
C PHE A 454 -1.32 7.58 -5.85
N CYS A 455 -0.42 8.34 -5.23
CA CYS A 455 -0.76 9.38 -4.27
C CYS A 455 0.15 10.60 -4.44
N PHE A 456 -0.34 11.77 -4.04
CA PHE A 456 0.47 12.98 -3.94
C PHE A 456 1.01 13.12 -2.52
N ASN A 457 2.32 13.32 -2.39
CA ASN A 457 3.01 13.42 -1.12
C ASN A 457 3.54 14.83 -0.88
N ILE A 458 2.85 15.56 -0.03
CA ILE A 458 3.33 16.82 0.57
C ILE A 458 3.65 16.51 2.03
N LYS A 459 4.77 17.04 2.54
CA LYS A 459 5.16 16.84 3.94
C LYS A 459 4.25 17.67 4.84
N ILE A 460 3.56 17.02 5.77
CA ILE A 460 2.87 17.73 6.85
C ILE A 460 3.88 18.04 7.96
N THR A 461 3.76 19.20 8.60
CA THR A 461 4.62 19.61 9.72
C THR A 461 4.00 19.19 11.03
N ILE A 462 4.76 18.54 11.90
CA ILE A 462 4.31 18.09 13.21
C ILE A 462 5.23 18.70 14.26
N CYS A 463 4.70 19.57 15.13
CA CYS A 463 5.50 20.17 16.18
C CYS A 463 5.72 19.20 17.33
N ASN A 464 6.98 18.98 17.72
CA ASN A 464 7.31 18.13 18.88
C ASN A 464 7.10 18.85 20.22
N SER A 465 6.92 20.18 20.21
CA SER A 465 6.75 20.97 21.44
C SER A 465 5.28 21.16 21.85
N CYS A 466 4.34 21.22 20.90
CA CYS A 466 2.93 21.49 21.20
C CYS A 466 1.94 20.60 20.43
N ASP A 467 2.45 19.56 19.76
CA ASP A 467 1.70 18.57 18.96
C ASP A 467 0.84 19.15 17.84
N HIS A 468 1.00 20.43 17.51
CA HIS A 468 0.29 21.04 16.39
C HIS A 468 0.72 20.41 15.06
N ILE A 469 -0.27 19.95 14.30
CA ILE A 469 -0.10 19.43 12.95
C ILE A 469 -0.55 20.49 11.95
N ASP A 470 0.37 20.93 11.10
CA ASP A 470 0.09 21.81 9.96
C ASP A 470 0.21 20.99 8.67
N LYS A 471 -0.78 21.12 7.77
CA LYS A 471 -0.79 20.39 6.50
C LYS A 471 0.25 20.90 5.49
N LYS A 472 0.89 22.04 5.77
CA LYS A 472 1.96 22.61 4.94
C LYS A 472 3.33 22.14 5.40
N THR A 473 4.28 22.12 4.46
CA THR A 473 5.70 21.92 4.75
C THR A 473 6.29 23.21 5.32
N LEU A 474 6.53 23.28 6.64
CA LEU A 474 7.04 24.46 7.34
C LEU A 474 8.32 24.14 8.11
N GLN A 475 9.22 25.12 8.21
CA GLN A 475 10.47 25.00 8.99
C GLN A 475 10.29 25.29 10.49
N LYS A 476 9.12 25.81 10.88
CA LYS A 476 8.75 26.10 12.27
C LYS A 476 7.26 25.88 12.46
N CYS A 477 6.86 25.59 13.69
CA CYS A 477 5.46 25.45 14.05
C CYS A 477 4.70 26.78 13.84
N SER A 478 3.59 26.74 13.10
CA SER A 478 2.70 27.89 12.87
C SER A 478 1.94 28.34 14.14
N LYS A 479 1.83 27.49 15.17
CA LYS A 479 1.13 27.79 16.43
C LYS A 479 2.05 28.35 17.52
N CYS A 480 3.22 27.73 17.75
CA CYS A 480 4.12 28.11 18.86
C CYS A 480 5.48 28.66 18.41
N ASN A 481 5.76 28.76 17.11
CA ASN A 481 7.04 29.18 16.52
C ASN A 481 8.26 28.28 16.87
N SER A 482 8.06 27.13 17.53
CA SER A 482 9.15 26.17 17.77
C SER A 482 9.77 25.68 16.45
N ILE A 483 11.09 25.58 16.43
CA ILE A 483 11.87 24.98 15.33
C ILE A 483 12.04 23.46 15.50
N ASP A 484 11.59 22.91 16.62
CA ASP A 484 11.56 21.47 16.87
C ASP A 484 10.31 20.85 16.22
N VAL A 485 10.43 20.62 14.91
CA VAL A 485 9.40 20.02 14.07
C VAL A 485 9.90 18.73 13.45
N ASP A 486 8.99 17.76 13.35
CA ASP A 486 9.10 16.56 12.55
C ASP A 486 8.18 16.69 11.32
N TYR A 487 8.30 15.77 10.37
CA TYR A 487 7.47 15.74 9.18
C TYR A 487 6.68 14.44 9.08
N GLY A 488 5.43 14.50 8.63
CA GLY A 488 4.63 13.33 8.26
C GLY A 488 4.64 13.14 6.75
N THR A 489 4.93 11.93 6.27
CA THR A 489 4.89 11.61 4.84
C THR A 489 4.73 10.10 4.58
N ARG A 490 4.53 9.71 3.32
CA ARG A 490 4.55 8.31 2.88
C ARG A 490 5.86 8.00 2.17
N VAL A 491 6.62 7.05 2.71
CA VAL A 491 7.85 6.57 2.07
C VAL A 491 7.60 5.32 1.24
N ILE A 492 6.67 4.46 1.68
CA ILE A 492 6.44 3.11 1.12
C ILE A 492 4.96 2.71 0.99
N GLY A 493 4.03 3.50 1.52
CA GLY A 493 2.60 3.23 1.35
C GLY A 493 1.68 3.86 2.40
N TYR A 494 2.16 4.23 3.58
CA TYR A 494 1.32 4.77 4.66
C TYR A 494 1.94 5.99 5.34
N LEU A 495 1.09 6.85 5.89
CA LEU A 495 1.50 8.12 6.48
C LEU A 495 2.10 7.88 7.87
N LYS A 496 3.36 8.26 8.05
CA LYS A 496 4.06 8.18 9.34
C LYS A 496 4.96 9.40 9.54
N ARG A 497 5.28 9.70 10.80
CA ARG A 497 6.40 10.58 11.15
C ARG A 497 7.70 10.08 10.53
N VAL A 498 8.49 10.97 9.94
CA VAL A 498 9.79 10.64 9.34
C VAL A 498 10.71 10.00 10.38
N SER A 499 10.77 10.58 11.57
CA SER A 499 11.53 10.06 12.72
C SER A 499 11.17 8.62 13.12
N SER A 500 9.99 8.14 12.76
CA SER A 500 9.50 6.81 13.12
C SER A 500 9.79 5.74 12.06
N PHE A 501 10.32 6.09 10.89
CA PHE A 501 10.85 5.10 9.95
C PHE A 501 12.21 4.57 10.42
N SER A 502 12.66 3.43 9.87
CA SER A 502 14.00 2.92 10.14
C SER A 502 15.07 3.94 9.76
N THR A 503 16.24 3.89 10.41
CA THR A 503 17.33 4.85 10.15
C THR A 503 17.70 4.90 8.67
N SER A 504 17.79 3.74 8.01
CA SER A 504 18.07 3.66 6.58
C SER A 504 16.99 4.33 5.73
N ARG A 505 15.72 4.22 6.12
CA ARG A 505 14.61 4.89 5.43
C ARG A 505 14.54 6.39 5.71
N GLN A 506 15.01 6.85 6.86
CA GLN A 506 15.20 8.28 7.10
C GLN A 506 16.29 8.86 6.20
N VAL A 507 17.40 8.13 5.99
CA VAL A 507 18.46 8.53 5.05
C VAL A 507 17.93 8.57 3.61
N GLU A 508 17.25 7.52 3.16
CA GLU A 508 16.63 7.46 1.83
C GLU A 508 15.58 8.57 1.64
N HIS A 509 14.76 8.86 2.65
CA HIS A 509 13.80 9.95 2.59
C HIS A 509 14.48 11.32 2.37
N ASN A 510 15.63 11.57 3.00
CA ASN A 510 16.33 12.86 2.92
C ASN A 510 16.92 13.14 1.53
N ILE A 511 17.18 12.12 0.72
CA ILE A 511 17.70 12.27 -0.64
C ILE A 511 16.59 12.34 -1.69
N ARG A 512 15.32 12.10 -1.31
CA ARG A 512 14.21 12.14 -2.26
C ARG A 512 14.05 13.49 -2.92
N HIS A 513 13.84 13.49 -4.23
CA HIS A 513 13.58 14.70 -4.98
C HIS A 513 12.19 15.27 -4.66
N TYR A 514 12.22 16.51 -4.20
CA TYR A 514 11.14 17.46 -4.09
C TYR A 514 11.51 18.59 -5.07
N HIS A 515 10.70 18.88 -6.09
CA HIS A 515 11.01 19.69 -7.30
C HIS A 515 11.40 21.18 -7.07
N ILE A 516 11.80 21.59 -5.86
CA ILE A 516 12.29 22.94 -5.55
C ILE A 516 13.81 22.99 -5.76
N ASN A 517 14.25 23.97 -6.55
CA ASN A 517 15.61 24.50 -6.48
C ASN A 517 15.81 25.17 -5.12
N ASN A 518 16.38 24.46 -4.15
CA ASN A 518 16.61 25.00 -2.81
C ASN A 518 17.63 26.14 -2.86
N SER A 519 17.24 27.29 -2.31
CA SER A 519 18.19 28.12 -1.56
C SER A 519 18.65 27.33 -0.32
N LYS A 520 19.74 26.57 -0.51
CA LYS A 520 20.59 25.85 0.47
C LYS A 520 20.05 25.70 1.90
N ASN A 521 19.57 24.50 2.20
CA ASN A 521 19.21 24.01 3.54
C ASN A 521 20.47 23.71 4.40
N MET A 522 21.04 24.71 5.08
CA MET A 522 22.29 24.53 5.85
C MET A 522 22.15 23.66 7.12
N LEU A 523 20.99 23.67 7.80
CA LEU A 523 20.82 23.00 9.11
C LEU A 523 20.63 21.48 9.01
N GLN A 524 19.89 21.03 8.00
CA GLN A 524 19.62 19.61 7.78
C GLN A 524 20.88 18.87 7.30
N ASN A 525 21.64 19.48 6.39
CA ASN A 525 22.94 18.98 5.96
C ASN A 525 23.94 18.91 7.12
N LYS A 526 23.88 19.87 8.06
CA LYS A 526 24.72 19.84 9.27
C LYS A 526 24.36 18.65 10.18
N ARG A 527 23.08 18.34 10.37
CA ARG A 527 22.64 17.18 11.16
C ARG A 527 23.02 15.86 10.50
N VAL A 528 22.80 15.70 9.18
CA VAL A 528 23.19 14.50 8.43
C VAL A 528 24.71 14.31 8.48
N ALA A 529 25.49 15.37 8.23
CA ALA A 529 26.95 15.30 8.34
C ALA A 529 27.42 14.95 9.76
N THR A 530 26.77 15.50 10.79
CA THR A 530 27.12 15.21 12.20
C THR A 530 26.82 13.75 12.56
N LEU A 531 25.67 13.22 12.14
CA LEU A 531 25.31 11.82 12.37
C LEU A 531 26.21 10.87 11.60
N SER A 532 26.47 11.13 10.31
CA SER A 532 27.41 10.34 9.50
C SER A 532 28.82 10.32 10.08
N ASN A 533 29.31 11.46 10.59
CA ASN A 533 30.61 11.55 11.27
C ASN A 533 30.63 10.79 12.61
N TYR A 534 29.52 10.79 13.35
CA TYR A 534 29.40 10.03 14.59
C TYR A 534 29.43 8.51 14.34
N PHE A 535 28.76 8.04 13.29
CA PHE A 535 28.80 6.62 12.93
C PHE A 535 30.17 6.20 12.39
N ASN A 536 30.81 7.03 11.55
CA ASN A 536 32.16 6.74 11.04
C ASN A 536 33.23 6.72 12.14
N SER A 537 33.13 7.59 13.15
CA SER A 537 34.07 7.60 14.28
C SER A 537 33.92 6.38 15.21
N LYS A 538 32.68 5.88 15.42
CA LYS A 538 32.47 4.61 16.14
C LYS A 538 33.05 3.40 15.40
N THR A 539 32.94 3.35 14.08
CA THR A 539 33.53 2.26 13.28
C THR A 539 35.07 2.25 13.35
N GLN A 540 35.71 3.42 13.45
CA GLN A 540 37.15 3.54 13.70
C GLN A 540 37.56 3.12 15.11
N ILE A 541 36.78 3.49 16.14
CA ILE A 541 37.06 3.12 17.53
C ILE A 541 36.95 1.60 17.72
N VAL A 542 35.96 0.94 17.10
CA VAL A 542 35.84 -0.53 17.14
C VAL A 542 37.01 -1.21 16.41
N LYS A 543 37.53 -0.61 15.33
CA LYS A 543 38.72 -1.12 14.63
C LYS A 543 40.00 -1.00 15.46
N VAL A 544 40.21 0.13 16.12
CA VAL A 544 41.38 0.36 16.99
C VAL A 544 41.35 -0.54 18.23
N VAL A 545 40.18 -0.74 18.82
CA VAL A 545 40.04 -1.65 19.98
C VAL A 545 40.34 -3.10 19.57
N ASN A 546 39.86 -3.56 18.41
CA ASN A 546 40.16 -4.91 17.93
C ASN A 546 41.64 -5.10 17.56
N ASP A 547 42.28 -4.11 16.93
CA ASP A 547 43.72 -4.16 16.60
C ASP A 547 44.62 -4.12 17.85
N THR A 548 44.12 -3.57 18.97
CA THR A 548 44.84 -3.55 20.24
C THR A 548 44.73 -4.90 20.97
N PHE A 549 43.59 -5.59 20.85
CA PHE A 549 43.39 -6.93 21.43
C PHE A 549 44.14 -8.05 20.68
N GLU A 550 44.45 -7.89 19.39
CA GLU A 550 45.27 -8.87 18.64
C GLU A 550 46.79 -8.70 18.86
N ARG A 551 47.25 -7.62 19.50
CA ARG A 551 48.67 -7.43 19.85
C ARG A 551 49.03 -7.88 21.28
N GLU A 552 48.04 -8.27 22.09
CA GLU A 552 48.23 -8.81 23.44
C GLU A 552 47.89 -10.31 23.56
N LYS A 553 47.86 -11.03 22.42
CA LYS A 553 48.02 -12.49 22.36
C LYS A 553 49.29 -12.82 21.59
#